data_AF-A0A3C1DNG2-F1
#
_entry.id   AF-A0A3C1DNG2-F1
#
_cell.length_a   1.000
_cell.length_b   1.000
_cell.length_c   1.000
_cell.angle_alpha   90.00
_cell.angle_beta   90.00
_cell.angle_gamma   90.00
#
_symmetry.space_group_name_H-M   'P 1'
#
loop_
_entity.id
_entity.type
_entity.pdbx_description
1 polymer ?
#
loop_
_entity_poly.entity_id
_entity_poly.type
_entity_poly.pdbx_seq_one_letter_code
_entity_poly.pdbx_strand_id
1 'polypeptide(L)'
;APYRDVIGGKLIAMLAMSPTVIRAYNQKYKRYESEIASSIAGRPIVRPSKLVYIGTTSLYGTTSSQYNRVRIPGSVLDSQTDLRLERLGKSRSFGTSHLSAGSVASLVRLAEQANNGAKVNSIFGEGVNPKLRKVRAGLDALAWPSEALLQHGRQRIIYGVALVNNLREYLLGMDPEPQYRLQVDLTNDVERISAWWVQRWLVGRIQSQKALSRIELNTLDRPVTHGARVQMPFEPDP
;
A
#
# COMPACT_ATOMS: atom_id res chain seq x y z
N ALA A 1 -7.33 -8.48 -17.15
CA ALA A 1 -5.92 -8.91 -17.16
C ALA A 1 -5.85 -10.28 -16.49
N PRO A 2 -5.19 -11.26 -17.11
CA PRO A 2 -5.28 -12.68 -16.72
C PRO A 2 -4.72 -12.99 -15.32
N TYR A 3 -3.90 -12.08 -14.78
CA TYR A 3 -3.27 -12.20 -13.46
C TYR A 3 -4.24 -12.39 -12.30
N ARG A 4 -5.48 -11.90 -12.41
CA ARG A 4 -6.50 -12.12 -11.38
C ARG A 4 -6.89 -13.59 -11.31
N ASP A 5 -7.11 -14.22 -12.46
CA ASP A 5 -7.63 -15.59 -12.54
C ASP A 5 -6.58 -16.63 -12.12
N VAL A 6 -5.29 -16.31 -12.31
CA VAL A 6 -4.16 -17.11 -11.80
C VAL A 6 -3.68 -16.71 -10.40
N ILE A 7 -4.32 -15.74 -9.72
CA ILE A 7 -3.91 -15.26 -8.38
C ILE A 7 -2.47 -14.68 -8.36
N GLY A 8 -2.06 -14.00 -9.43
CA GLY A 8 -0.76 -13.34 -9.53
C GLY A 8 -0.55 -12.25 -8.46
N GLY A 9 -1.63 -11.62 -7.99
CA GLY A 9 -1.56 -10.63 -6.91
C GLY A 9 -0.97 -11.19 -5.59
N LYS A 10 -1.10 -12.51 -5.34
CA LYS A 10 -0.47 -13.16 -4.18
C LYS A 10 1.01 -13.42 -4.37
N LEU A 11 1.44 -13.71 -5.60
CA LEU A 11 2.86 -13.84 -5.93
C LEU A 11 3.56 -12.52 -5.62
N ILE A 12 3.02 -11.40 -6.11
CA ILE A 12 3.60 -10.07 -5.86
C ILE A 12 3.62 -9.74 -4.37
N ALA A 13 2.53 -10.05 -3.64
CA ALA A 13 2.50 -9.83 -2.20
C ALA A 13 3.55 -10.67 -1.44
N MET A 14 3.85 -11.89 -1.92
CA MET A 14 4.92 -12.70 -1.38
C MET A 14 6.31 -12.17 -1.74
N LEU A 15 6.55 -11.86 -3.01
CA LEU A 15 7.82 -11.31 -3.48
C LEU A 15 8.16 -9.98 -2.80
N ALA A 16 7.15 -9.17 -2.44
CA ALA A 16 7.36 -7.96 -1.66
C ALA A 16 8.07 -8.20 -0.32
N MET A 17 7.90 -9.37 0.29
CA MET A 17 8.52 -9.76 1.57
C MET A 17 9.89 -10.43 1.40
N SER A 18 10.43 -10.49 0.18
CA SER A 18 11.60 -11.30 -0.12
C SER A 18 12.95 -10.61 0.23
N PRO A 19 14.02 -11.39 0.48
CA PRO A 19 15.39 -10.90 0.55
C PRO A 19 15.76 -9.94 -0.59
N THR A 20 15.39 -10.25 -1.82
CA THR A 20 15.61 -9.38 -2.99
C THR A 20 15.03 -7.98 -2.79
N VAL A 21 13.80 -7.86 -2.27
CA VAL A 21 13.18 -6.55 -2.03
C VAL A 21 13.86 -5.81 -0.88
N ILE A 22 14.28 -6.49 0.18
CA ILE A 22 15.06 -5.88 1.27
C ILE A 22 16.37 -5.30 0.73
N ARG A 23 17.09 -6.06 -0.09
CA ARG A 23 18.34 -5.60 -0.73
C ARG A 23 18.10 -4.42 -1.66
N ALA A 24 17.08 -4.50 -2.52
CA ALA A 24 16.74 -3.44 -3.46
C ALA A 24 16.35 -2.14 -2.74
N TYR A 25 15.56 -2.24 -1.66
CA TYR A 25 15.22 -1.09 -0.83
C TYR A 25 16.46 -0.46 -0.21
N ASN A 26 17.34 -1.27 0.38
CA ASN A 26 18.58 -0.77 0.96
C ASN A 26 19.47 -0.09 -0.09
N GLN A 27 19.69 -0.71 -1.25
CA GLN A 27 20.50 -0.15 -2.31
C GLN A 27 19.96 1.20 -2.81
N LYS A 28 18.64 1.32 -2.94
CA LYS A 28 17.98 2.54 -3.38
C LYS A 28 18.10 3.69 -2.38
N TYR A 29 18.01 3.40 -1.09
CA TYR A 29 17.86 4.44 -0.06
C TYR A 29 19.08 4.63 0.86
N LYS A 30 20.11 3.78 0.79
CA LYS A 30 21.29 3.85 1.71
C LYS A 30 22.10 5.15 1.64
N ARG A 31 21.96 5.92 0.55
CA ARG A 31 22.60 7.24 0.37
C ARG A 31 21.57 8.38 0.28
N TYR A 32 20.30 8.09 0.52
CA TYR A 32 19.24 9.09 0.39
C TYR A 32 19.26 10.01 1.61
N GLU A 33 19.47 11.29 1.36
CA GLU A 33 19.41 12.32 2.40
C GLU A 33 17.95 12.60 2.76
N SER A 34 17.63 12.56 4.05
CA SER A 34 16.29 12.87 4.53
C SER A 34 16.05 14.37 4.38
N GLU A 35 15.29 14.80 3.37
CA GLU A 35 14.99 16.22 3.11
C GLU A 35 14.56 16.97 4.38
N ILE A 36 13.68 16.34 5.16
CA ILE A 36 13.17 16.83 6.44
C ILE A 36 14.30 17.01 7.46
N ALA A 37 15.03 15.93 7.75
CA ALA A 37 16.03 15.96 8.80
C ALA A 37 17.23 16.83 8.42
N SER A 38 17.60 16.83 7.14
CA SER A 38 18.67 17.67 6.59
C SER A 38 18.32 19.15 6.69
N SER A 39 17.08 19.52 6.37
CA SER A 39 16.59 20.91 6.48
C SER A 39 16.62 21.41 7.93
N ILE A 40 16.15 20.59 8.88
CA ILE A 40 16.16 20.94 10.31
C ILE A 40 17.60 21.04 10.84
N ALA A 41 18.50 20.15 10.40
CA ALA A 41 19.88 20.09 10.89
C ALA A 41 20.82 21.09 10.20
N GLY A 42 20.40 21.74 9.11
CA GLY A 42 21.25 22.60 8.28
C GLY A 42 22.41 21.88 7.59
N ARG A 43 22.38 20.54 7.54
CA ARG A 43 23.42 19.68 6.94
C ARG A 43 22.81 18.38 6.43
N PRO A 44 23.43 17.70 5.46
CA PRO A 44 23.01 16.37 5.03
C PRO A 44 22.86 15.38 6.18
N ILE A 45 21.68 14.77 6.31
CA ILE A 45 21.38 13.66 7.23
C ILE A 45 20.93 12.45 6.44
N VAL A 46 21.78 11.41 6.44
CA VAL A 46 21.46 10.09 5.90
C VAL A 46 21.05 9.17 7.06
N ARG A 47 19.88 8.54 6.95
CA ARG A 47 19.38 7.58 7.96
C ARG A 47 19.58 6.14 7.50
N PRO A 48 19.75 5.17 8.42
CA PRO A 48 19.77 3.76 8.06
C PRO A 48 18.50 3.35 7.30
N SER A 49 18.67 2.82 6.08
CA SER A 49 17.58 2.37 5.21
C SER A 49 17.36 0.86 5.33
N LYS A 50 16.95 0.40 6.52
CA LYS A 50 16.67 -1.01 6.80
C LYS A 50 15.17 -1.26 6.68
N LEU A 51 14.75 -2.08 5.71
CA LEU A 51 13.36 -2.47 5.56
C LEU A 51 13.02 -3.54 6.60
N VAL A 52 12.27 -3.18 7.65
CA VAL A 52 11.97 -4.10 8.78
C VAL A 52 10.50 -4.51 8.86
N TYR A 53 9.63 -3.79 8.16
CA TYR A 53 8.19 -4.00 8.19
C TYR A 53 7.57 -3.58 6.85
N ILE A 54 6.57 -4.34 6.41
CA ILE A 54 5.77 -4.01 5.23
C ILE A 54 4.31 -3.91 5.66
N GLY A 55 3.71 -2.75 5.41
CA GLY A 55 2.29 -2.50 5.61
C GLY A 55 1.60 -2.25 4.27
N THR A 56 0.36 -2.71 4.15
CA THR A 56 -0.50 -2.39 3.00
C THR A 56 -1.96 -2.30 3.40
N THR A 57 -2.79 -1.72 2.54
CA THR A 57 -4.24 -1.65 2.74
C THR A 57 -4.97 -2.34 1.61
N SER A 58 -6.10 -2.98 1.92
CA SER A 58 -7.01 -3.46 0.89
C SER A 58 -7.66 -2.32 0.11
N LEU A 59 -8.19 -2.64 -1.07
CA LEU A 59 -9.02 -1.72 -1.83
C LEU A 59 -10.38 -1.47 -1.15
N TYR A 60 -10.95 -2.50 -0.53
CA TYR A 60 -12.29 -2.49 0.11
C TYR A 60 -12.27 -3.03 1.54
N GLY A 61 -13.23 -2.59 2.36
CA GLY A 61 -13.29 -2.87 3.80
C GLY A 61 -13.97 -4.19 4.21
N THR A 62 -14.54 -4.93 3.27
CA THR A 62 -15.27 -6.19 3.54
C THR A 62 -14.32 -7.38 3.51
N THR A 63 -13.63 -7.60 2.39
CA THR A 63 -12.64 -8.68 2.23
C THR A 63 -11.49 -8.24 1.30
N SER A 64 -10.32 -8.83 1.50
CA SER A 64 -9.21 -8.77 0.54
C SER A 64 -8.73 -10.18 0.24
N SER A 65 -9.18 -10.73 -0.88
CA SER A 65 -8.72 -12.04 -1.34
C SER A 65 -7.21 -12.05 -1.64
N GLN A 66 -6.65 -10.89 -2.02
CA GLN A 66 -5.24 -10.74 -2.38
C GLN A 66 -4.29 -10.93 -1.20
N TYR A 67 -4.54 -10.31 -0.05
CA TYR A 67 -3.60 -10.37 1.08
C TYR A 67 -3.92 -11.51 2.06
N ASN A 68 -5.16 -12.03 2.03
CA ASN A 68 -5.55 -13.14 2.87
C ASN A 68 -4.75 -14.42 2.55
N ARG A 69 -4.33 -15.16 3.59
CA ARG A 69 -3.62 -16.45 3.49
C ARG A 69 -2.26 -16.37 2.76
N VAL A 70 -1.72 -15.16 2.57
CA VAL A 70 -0.36 -14.97 2.06
C VAL A 70 0.63 -15.35 3.16
N ARG A 71 1.36 -16.43 2.90
CA ARG A 71 2.33 -17.04 3.83
C ARG A 71 3.49 -17.62 3.03
N ILE A 72 4.70 -17.29 3.44
CA ILE A 72 5.94 -17.92 2.99
C ILE A 72 6.42 -18.82 4.13
N PRO A 73 6.42 -20.16 3.94
CA PRO A 73 6.98 -21.06 4.92
C PRO A 73 8.45 -20.76 5.18
N GLY A 74 8.88 -20.93 6.43
CA GLY A 74 10.28 -20.72 6.79
C GLY A 74 11.23 -21.58 5.94
N SER A 75 10.84 -22.82 5.64
CA SER A 75 11.57 -23.74 4.76
C SER A 75 11.77 -23.25 3.32
N VAL A 76 10.99 -22.27 2.84
CA VAL A 76 11.19 -21.69 1.50
C VAL A 76 12.38 -20.72 1.48
N LEU A 77 12.72 -20.10 2.60
CA LEU A 77 13.72 -19.04 2.70
C LEU A 77 14.79 -19.32 3.78
N ASP A 78 15.00 -20.60 4.12
CA ASP A 78 15.95 -21.05 5.14
C ASP A 78 15.78 -20.30 6.48
N SER A 79 14.52 -20.05 6.82
CA SER A 79 14.08 -19.36 8.04
C SER A 79 13.46 -20.32 9.03
N GLN A 80 13.66 -20.05 10.32
CA GLN A 80 13.01 -20.78 11.42
C GLN A 80 11.51 -20.49 11.53
N THR A 81 11.02 -19.41 10.91
CA THR A 81 9.63 -18.96 11.10
C THR A 81 8.97 -18.56 9.79
N ASP A 82 7.65 -18.69 9.72
CA ASP A 82 6.91 -18.24 8.54
C ASP A 82 6.76 -16.72 8.47
N LEU A 83 6.87 -16.17 7.27
CA LEU A 83 6.41 -14.80 7.00
C LEU A 83 4.94 -14.84 6.59
N ARG A 84 4.10 -14.06 7.26
CA ARG A 84 2.65 -14.03 7.04
C ARG A 84 2.19 -12.58 6.97
N LEU A 85 1.37 -12.25 5.97
CA LEU A 85 0.63 -10.99 5.97
C LEU A 85 -0.57 -11.15 6.90
N GLU A 86 -0.51 -10.44 8.01
CA GLU A 86 -1.53 -10.46 9.06
C GLU A 86 -2.50 -9.32 8.89
N ARG A 87 -3.77 -9.58 9.18
CA ARG A 87 -4.80 -8.55 9.24
C ARG A 87 -4.69 -7.83 10.58
N LEU A 88 -4.37 -6.54 10.56
CA LEU A 88 -4.18 -5.73 11.76
C LEU A 88 -5.45 -5.01 12.20
N GLY A 89 -6.37 -4.72 11.28
CA GLY A 89 -7.57 -3.97 11.60
C GLY A 89 -8.25 -3.37 10.39
N LYS A 90 -9.07 -2.33 10.62
CA LYS A 90 -9.70 -1.53 9.58
C LYS A 90 -9.40 -0.05 9.81
N SER A 91 -9.28 0.71 8.73
CA SER A 91 -9.15 2.16 8.78
C SER A 91 -10.41 2.82 9.33
N ARG A 92 -10.26 3.96 10.01
CA ARG A 92 -11.39 4.82 10.41
C ARG A 92 -11.95 5.67 9.28
N SER A 93 -11.19 5.80 8.18
CA SER A 93 -11.66 6.28 6.87
C SER A 93 -11.93 7.78 6.80
N PHE A 94 -10.90 8.58 7.05
CA PHE A 94 -10.96 10.04 6.90
C PHE A 94 -10.45 10.48 5.53
N GLY A 95 -11.14 11.42 4.90
CA GLY A 95 -10.70 11.98 3.62
C GLY A 95 -11.76 12.81 2.91
N THR A 96 -11.34 13.50 1.85
CA THR A 96 -12.19 14.41 1.06
C THR A 96 -12.80 13.75 -0.18
N SER A 97 -12.67 12.43 -0.35
CA SER A 97 -12.99 11.74 -1.61
C SER A 97 -14.49 11.58 -1.91
N HIS A 98 -15.34 11.98 -0.97
CA HIS A 98 -16.80 12.01 -1.11
C HIS A 98 -17.32 13.44 -1.37
N LEU A 99 -16.45 14.44 -1.29
CA LEU A 99 -16.77 15.84 -1.58
C LEU A 99 -16.50 16.13 -3.06
N SER A 100 -17.35 16.94 -3.67
CA SER A 100 -17.12 17.41 -5.04
C SER A 100 -15.88 18.31 -5.11
N ALA A 101 -15.28 18.41 -6.31
CA ALA A 101 -14.16 19.33 -6.52
C ALA A 101 -14.54 20.79 -6.21
N GLY A 102 -15.76 21.20 -6.56
CA GLY A 102 -16.29 22.53 -6.27
C GLY A 102 -16.43 22.78 -4.77
N SER A 103 -17.01 21.84 -4.02
CA SER A 103 -17.14 21.95 -2.56
C SER A 103 -15.79 22.06 -1.87
N VAL A 104 -14.82 21.25 -2.28
CA VAL A 104 -13.45 21.31 -1.77
C VAL A 104 -12.82 22.68 -2.05
N ALA A 105 -12.95 23.19 -3.28
CA ALA A 105 -12.40 24.50 -3.65
C ALA A 105 -13.03 25.64 -2.85
N SER A 106 -14.34 25.61 -2.62
CA SER A 106 -15.04 26.61 -1.82
C SER A 106 -14.63 26.56 -0.34
N LEU A 107 -14.50 25.37 0.24
CA LEU A 107 -14.05 25.21 1.64
C LEU A 107 -12.60 25.66 1.82
N VAL A 108 -11.72 25.36 0.85
CA VAL A 108 -10.34 25.84 0.86
C VAL A 108 -10.30 27.37 0.80
N ARG A 109 -11.08 27.98 -0.11
CA ARG A 109 -11.17 29.44 -0.24
C ARG A 109 -11.69 30.10 1.04
N LEU A 110 -12.72 29.51 1.65
CA LEU A 110 -13.28 29.99 2.90
C LEU A 110 -12.26 29.91 4.03
N ALA A 111 -11.53 28.80 4.15
CA ALA A 111 -10.48 28.65 5.15
C ALA A 111 -9.40 29.73 5.01
N GLU A 112 -9.02 30.08 3.78
CA GLU A 112 -8.03 31.12 3.49
C GLU A 112 -8.55 32.54 3.84
N GLN A 113 -9.86 32.78 3.70
CA GLN A 113 -10.49 34.05 4.07
C GLN A 113 -10.70 34.20 5.58
N ALA A 114 -11.15 33.14 6.26
CA ALA A 114 -11.51 33.16 7.68
C ALA A 114 -10.31 33.32 8.62
N ASN A 115 -9.11 32.87 8.20
CA ASN A 115 -7.90 32.91 9.02
C ASN A 115 -7.13 34.25 8.93
N ASN A 116 -7.81 35.40 8.78
CA ASN A 116 -7.18 36.71 8.55
C ASN A 116 -6.15 36.72 7.39
N GLY A 117 -6.37 35.91 6.35
CA GLY A 117 -5.41 35.77 5.25
C GLY A 117 -4.13 35.01 5.60
N ALA A 118 -4.03 34.40 6.79
CA ALA A 118 -2.97 33.45 7.10
C ALA A 118 -3.16 32.23 6.19
N LYS A 119 -2.37 32.20 5.11
CA LYS A 119 -2.34 31.05 4.20
C LYS A 119 -2.05 29.81 5.03
N VAL A 120 -2.99 28.87 5.05
CA VAL A 120 -2.66 27.47 5.39
C VAL A 120 -1.71 27.03 4.28
N ASN A 121 -0.42 27.11 4.57
CA ASN A 121 0.58 26.88 3.56
C ASN A 121 0.74 25.37 3.37
N SER A 122 1.13 24.93 2.18
CA SER A 122 1.60 23.54 1.99
C SER A 122 3.06 23.40 2.48
N ILE A 123 3.48 24.21 3.46
CA ILE A 123 4.85 24.28 3.94
C ILE A 123 5.13 23.08 4.86
N PHE A 124 6.36 22.63 4.77
CA PHE A 124 6.93 21.57 5.58
C PHE A 124 6.74 21.83 7.09
N GLY A 125 6.26 20.83 7.85
CA GLY A 125 6.11 20.91 9.32
C GLY A 125 4.68 21.06 9.85
N GLU A 126 3.69 21.40 9.01
CA GLU A 126 2.30 21.62 9.45
C GLU A 126 1.41 20.35 9.51
N GLY A 127 2.01 19.18 9.31
CA GLY A 127 1.33 17.89 9.34
C GLY A 127 0.93 17.33 7.97
N VAL A 128 0.48 16.07 7.97
CA VAL A 128 0.20 15.28 6.77
C VAL A 128 -1.06 15.77 6.03
N ASN A 129 -1.05 15.67 4.70
CA ASN A 129 -2.18 15.95 3.80
C ASN A 129 -2.76 17.38 3.88
N PRO A 130 -2.10 18.38 3.26
CA PRO A 130 -2.52 19.79 3.27
C PRO A 130 -3.96 20.01 2.81
N LYS A 131 -4.42 19.24 1.81
CA LYS A 131 -5.79 19.32 1.29
C LYS A 131 -6.82 19.00 2.37
N LEU A 132 -6.62 17.92 3.13
CA LEU A 132 -7.53 17.54 4.21
C LEU A 132 -7.56 18.58 5.32
N ARG A 133 -6.41 19.15 5.69
CA ARG A 133 -6.31 20.22 6.70
C ARG A 133 -7.09 21.47 6.28
N LYS A 134 -6.94 21.92 5.04
CA LYS A 134 -7.68 23.09 4.51
C LYS A 134 -9.18 22.87 4.47
N VAL A 135 -9.62 21.69 4.03
CA VAL A 135 -11.05 21.35 4.02
C VAL A 135 -11.61 21.30 5.44
N ARG A 136 -10.87 20.72 6.40
CA ARG A 136 -11.25 20.73 7.82
C ARG A 136 -11.43 22.15 8.34
N ALA A 137 -10.44 23.03 8.13
CA ALA A 137 -10.50 24.42 8.54
C ALA A 137 -11.70 25.17 7.92
N GLY A 138 -12.02 24.90 6.65
CA GLY A 138 -13.19 25.50 5.99
C GLY A 138 -14.51 25.02 6.61
N LEU A 139 -14.60 23.75 7.01
CA LEU A 139 -15.77 23.21 7.71
C LEU A 139 -15.89 23.81 9.12
N ASP A 140 -14.77 23.94 9.84
CA ASP A 140 -14.73 24.52 11.18
C ASP A 140 -15.13 26.02 11.15
N ALA A 141 -14.73 26.76 10.10
CA ALA A 141 -15.13 28.15 9.89
C ALA A 141 -16.66 28.32 9.67
N LEU A 142 -17.35 27.27 9.21
CA LEU A 142 -18.82 27.22 9.11
C LEU A 142 -19.48 26.74 10.41
N ALA A 143 -18.70 26.48 11.47
CA ALA A 143 -19.14 25.80 12.69
C ALA A 143 -19.78 24.42 12.41
N TRP A 144 -19.36 23.73 11.34
CA TRP A 144 -19.85 22.40 11.00
C TRP A 144 -19.02 21.31 11.68
N PRO A 145 -19.61 20.12 11.96
CA PRO A 145 -18.91 19.01 12.60
C PRO A 145 -17.90 18.37 11.65
N SER A 146 -16.72 18.98 11.51
CA SER A 146 -15.71 18.61 10.51
C SER A 146 -15.20 17.17 10.64
N GLU A 147 -15.05 16.65 11.86
CA GLU A 147 -14.69 15.24 12.11
C GLU A 147 -15.70 14.28 11.48
N ALA A 148 -17.00 14.49 11.73
CA ALA A 148 -18.05 13.63 11.19
C ALA A 148 -18.15 13.75 9.67
N LEU A 149 -18.05 14.97 9.15
CA LEU A 149 -18.15 15.24 7.71
C LEU A 149 -16.94 14.72 6.92
N LEU A 150 -15.75 14.67 7.52
CA LEU A 150 -14.56 14.12 6.87
C LEU A 150 -14.45 12.60 6.99
N GLN A 151 -15.24 11.97 7.87
CA GLN A 151 -15.27 10.53 8.03
C GLN A 151 -16.18 9.89 6.97
N HIS A 152 -15.58 9.23 5.98
CA HIS A 152 -16.31 8.54 4.92
C HIS A 152 -16.45 7.03 5.19
N GLY A 153 -17.49 6.38 4.68
CA GLY A 153 -17.73 4.94 4.88
C GLY A 153 -16.73 3.98 4.21
N ARG A 154 -15.78 4.48 3.40
CA ARG A 154 -14.83 3.66 2.61
C ARG A 154 -13.69 3.10 3.47
N GLN A 155 -14.02 2.15 4.35
CA GLN A 155 -13.05 1.41 5.15
C GLN A 155 -12.12 0.56 4.29
N ARG A 156 -10.88 0.42 4.75
CA ARG A 156 -9.86 -0.47 4.20
C ARG A 156 -9.34 -1.37 5.30
N ILE A 157 -9.08 -2.62 4.98
CA ILE A 157 -8.43 -3.57 5.88
C ILE A 157 -6.93 -3.28 5.85
N ILE A 158 -6.31 -3.20 7.02
CA ILE A 158 -4.88 -2.98 7.18
C ILE A 158 -4.21 -4.35 7.29
N TYR A 159 -3.16 -4.56 6.51
CA TYR A 159 -2.31 -5.74 6.56
C TYR A 159 -0.88 -5.36 6.88
N GLY A 160 -0.17 -6.24 7.58
CA GLY A 160 1.21 -6.03 7.97
C GLY A 160 2.01 -7.31 8.10
N VAL A 161 3.32 -7.18 7.99
CA VAL A 161 4.27 -8.25 8.26
C VAL A 161 5.57 -7.67 8.81
N ALA A 162 6.01 -8.18 9.95
CA ALA A 162 7.34 -7.92 10.49
C ALA A 162 8.35 -8.85 9.80
N LEU A 163 9.41 -8.25 9.23
CA LEU A 163 10.52 -8.97 8.61
C LEU A 163 11.64 -9.28 9.62
N VAL A 164 11.51 -8.77 10.85
CA VAL A 164 12.49 -8.88 11.94
C VAL A 164 11.80 -9.40 13.21
N ASN A 165 12.57 -9.99 14.11
CA ASN A 165 12.07 -10.48 15.41
C ASN A 165 11.93 -9.36 16.44
N ASN A 166 12.84 -8.39 16.44
CA ASN A 166 12.94 -7.29 17.40
C ASN A 166 12.29 -5.99 16.88
N LEU A 167 11.13 -6.09 16.21
CA LEU A 167 10.54 -4.94 15.50
C LEU A 167 10.28 -3.75 16.43
N ARG A 168 9.73 -4.01 17.63
CA ARG A 168 9.37 -2.95 18.58
C ARG A 168 10.63 -2.30 19.15
N GLU A 169 11.55 -3.11 19.64
CA GLU A 169 12.79 -2.71 20.29
C GLU A 169 13.66 -1.91 19.30
N TYR A 170 13.76 -2.37 18.05
CA TYR A 170 14.45 -1.66 16.97
C TYR A 170 13.79 -0.31 16.64
N LEU A 171 12.45 -0.26 16.47
CA LEU A 171 11.75 0.99 16.15
C LEU A 171 11.79 2.01 17.29
N LEU A 172 11.92 1.56 18.54
CA LEU A 172 12.10 2.42 19.71
C LEU A 172 13.56 2.82 19.95
N GLY A 173 14.51 2.33 19.13
CA GLY A 173 15.94 2.62 19.27
C GLY A 173 16.61 1.91 20.45
N MET A 174 15.97 0.89 21.02
CA MET A 174 16.55 0.04 22.07
C MET A 174 17.59 -0.91 21.47
N ASP A 175 17.27 -1.50 20.32
CA ASP A 175 18.20 -2.34 19.57
C ASP A 175 18.83 -1.55 18.40
N PRO A 176 20.17 -1.58 18.23
CA PRO A 176 20.84 -0.80 17.20
C PRO A 176 20.69 -1.40 15.79
N GLU A 177 20.47 -2.72 15.68
CA GLU A 177 20.35 -3.42 14.40
C GLU A 177 19.10 -4.32 14.35
N PRO A 178 18.49 -4.46 13.16
CA PRO A 178 17.37 -5.36 12.95
C PRO A 178 17.80 -6.83 12.93
N GLN A 179 17.08 -7.68 13.66
CA GLN A 179 17.24 -9.13 13.65
C GLN A 179 16.31 -9.75 12.61
N TYR A 180 16.76 -9.81 11.36
CA TYR A 180 15.97 -10.34 10.26
C TYR A 180 15.54 -11.79 10.48
N ARG A 181 14.29 -12.09 10.13
CA ARG A 181 13.69 -13.43 10.19
C ARG A 181 14.16 -14.32 9.05
N LEU A 182 14.85 -13.77 8.06
CA LEU A 182 15.26 -14.42 6.82
C LEU A 182 16.72 -14.06 6.50
N GLN A 183 17.37 -14.89 5.70
CA GLN A 183 18.71 -14.61 5.20
C GLN A 183 18.65 -13.52 4.11
N VAL A 184 19.15 -12.33 4.41
CA VAL A 184 19.05 -11.15 3.53
C VAL A 184 19.89 -11.29 2.26
N ASP A 185 20.95 -12.10 2.29
CA ASP A 185 21.86 -12.38 1.19
C ASP A 185 21.42 -13.55 0.29
N LEU A 186 20.35 -14.27 0.63
CA LEU A 186 19.81 -15.36 -0.17
C LEU A 186 19.43 -14.89 -1.58
N THR A 187 20.09 -15.43 -2.61
CA THR A 187 19.99 -14.95 -4.00
C THR A 187 18.93 -15.66 -4.83
N ASN A 188 18.56 -16.90 -4.50
CA ASN A 188 17.53 -17.67 -5.19
C ASN A 188 16.13 -17.51 -4.56
N ASP A 189 15.91 -16.45 -3.77
CA ASP A 189 14.68 -16.22 -3.03
C ASP A 189 13.45 -16.06 -3.94
N VAL A 190 13.61 -15.33 -5.05
CA VAL A 190 12.52 -15.10 -6.02
C VAL A 190 12.05 -16.41 -6.65
N GLU A 191 12.99 -17.29 -7.01
CA GLU A 191 12.69 -18.60 -7.59
C GLU A 191 11.96 -19.49 -6.58
N ARG A 192 12.48 -19.61 -5.35
CA ARG A 192 11.88 -20.43 -4.29
C ARG A 192 10.48 -19.95 -3.92
N ILE A 193 10.27 -18.64 -3.80
CA ILE A 193 8.95 -18.05 -3.54
C ILE A 193 8.00 -18.33 -4.70
N SER A 194 8.47 -18.17 -5.94
CA SER A 194 7.65 -18.41 -7.14
C SER A 194 7.25 -19.87 -7.26
N ALA A 195 8.18 -20.81 -7.06
CA ALA A 195 7.92 -22.25 -7.04
C ALA A 195 6.89 -22.62 -5.98
N TRP A 196 7.02 -22.07 -4.76
CA TRP A 196 6.02 -22.29 -3.72
C TRP A 196 4.64 -21.72 -4.09
N TRP A 197 4.58 -20.51 -4.67
CA TRP A 197 3.32 -19.94 -5.17
C TRP A 197 2.69 -20.80 -6.27
N VAL A 198 3.51 -21.36 -7.18
CA VAL A 198 3.05 -22.27 -8.24
C VAL A 198 2.37 -23.47 -7.62
N GLN A 199 3.05 -24.17 -6.72
CA GLN A 199 2.53 -25.38 -6.07
C GLN A 199 1.27 -25.09 -5.25
N ARG A 200 1.27 -23.99 -4.50
CA ARG A 200 0.19 -23.64 -3.58
C ARG A 200 -1.08 -23.14 -4.27
N TRP A 201 -0.94 -22.41 -5.38
CA TRP A 201 -2.08 -21.71 -6.01
C TRP A 201 -2.20 -21.92 -7.50
N LEU A 202 -1.11 -21.89 -8.28
CA LEU A 202 -1.21 -21.95 -9.73
C LEU A 202 -1.67 -23.33 -10.22
N VAL A 203 -1.08 -24.41 -9.71
CA VAL A 203 -1.35 -25.79 -10.17
C VAL A 203 -2.83 -26.13 -10.12
N GLY A 204 -3.50 -25.88 -8.99
CA GLY A 204 -4.94 -26.12 -8.88
C GLY A 204 -5.80 -25.14 -9.69
N ARG A 205 -5.27 -23.95 -10.03
CA ARG A 205 -6.01 -22.96 -10.83
C ARG A 205 -6.02 -23.29 -12.31
N ILE A 206 -4.89 -23.75 -12.85
CA ILE A 206 -4.78 -24.11 -14.27
C ILE A 206 -5.52 -25.40 -14.62
N GLN A 207 -5.91 -26.20 -13.63
CA GLN A 207 -6.80 -27.36 -13.82
C GLN A 207 -8.28 -26.98 -13.87
N SER A 208 -8.64 -25.74 -13.52
CA SER A 208 -10.04 -25.31 -13.51
C SER A 208 -10.46 -24.77 -14.87
N GLN A 209 -11.37 -25.48 -15.55
CA GLN A 209 -11.91 -25.02 -16.84
C GLN A 209 -12.48 -23.60 -16.77
N LYS A 210 -13.17 -23.27 -15.67
CA LYS A 210 -13.70 -21.92 -15.44
C LYS A 210 -12.61 -20.86 -15.35
N ALA A 211 -11.45 -21.18 -14.79
CA ALA A 211 -10.32 -20.26 -14.73
C ALA A 211 -9.68 -20.10 -16.12
N LEU A 212 -9.48 -21.21 -16.84
CA LEU A 212 -8.94 -21.21 -18.21
C LEU A 212 -9.80 -20.39 -19.16
N SER A 213 -11.12 -20.62 -19.19
CA SER A 213 -12.03 -19.85 -20.05
C SER A 213 -12.01 -18.35 -19.74
N ARG A 214 -11.76 -17.95 -18.48
CA ARG A 214 -11.60 -16.52 -18.15
C ARG A 214 -10.27 -15.94 -18.59
N ILE A 215 -9.22 -16.74 -18.60
CA ILE A 215 -7.90 -16.34 -19.09
C ILE A 215 -7.97 -16.13 -20.61
N GLU A 216 -8.62 -17.03 -21.34
CA GLU A 216 -8.82 -16.96 -22.79
C GLU A 216 -9.52 -15.65 -23.26
N LEU A 217 -10.38 -15.08 -22.42
CA LEU A 217 -11.01 -13.76 -22.68
C LEU A 217 -10.03 -12.58 -22.65
N ASN A 218 -8.74 -12.79 -22.34
CA ASN A 218 -7.73 -11.75 -22.36
C ASN A 218 -6.80 -12.00 -23.56
N THR A 219 -7.07 -11.36 -24.69
CA THR A 219 -6.29 -11.47 -25.92
C THR A 219 -5.39 -10.25 -26.11
N LEU A 220 -4.21 -10.48 -26.69
CA LEU A 220 -3.30 -9.40 -27.13
C LEU A 220 -3.55 -9.01 -28.59
N ASP A 221 -4.35 -9.78 -29.31
CA ASP A 221 -4.73 -9.51 -30.71
C ASP A 221 -5.63 -8.31 -30.82
N ARG A 222 -5.51 -7.56 -31.94
CA ARG A 222 -6.29 -6.35 -32.16
C ARG A 222 -7.71 -6.68 -32.64
N PRO A 223 -8.75 -6.01 -32.09
CA PRO A 223 -8.67 -5.05 -30.98
C PRO A 223 -8.38 -5.75 -29.65
N VAL A 224 -7.42 -5.23 -28.88
CA VAL A 224 -7.02 -5.83 -27.59
C VAL A 224 -8.25 -5.96 -26.69
N THR A 225 -8.56 -7.18 -26.27
CA THR A 225 -9.65 -7.45 -25.32
C THR A 225 -9.07 -7.98 -24.02
N HIS A 226 -9.45 -7.38 -22.89
CA HIS A 226 -9.10 -7.93 -21.58
C HIS A 226 -10.21 -7.60 -20.59
N GLY A 227 -10.41 -8.46 -19.59
CA GLY A 227 -11.47 -8.31 -18.58
C GLY A 227 -11.31 -7.13 -17.62
N ALA A 228 -10.40 -6.19 -17.89
CA ALA A 228 -10.28 -4.91 -17.17
C ALA A 228 -10.64 -3.71 -18.06
N ARG A 229 -11.01 -3.95 -19.33
CA ARG A 229 -11.54 -2.93 -20.21
C ARG A 229 -12.94 -2.55 -19.72
N VAL A 230 -13.20 -1.25 -19.63
CA VAL A 230 -14.54 -0.74 -19.34
C VAL A 230 -15.43 -1.05 -20.54
N GLN A 231 -16.48 -1.83 -20.34
CA GLN A 231 -17.52 -2.00 -21.33
C GLN A 231 -18.38 -0.74 -21.27
N MET A 232 -18.37 0.03 -22.34
CA MET A 232 -19.31 1.14 -22.48
C MET A 232 -20.72 0.54 -22.62
N PRO A 233 -21.74 1.11 -21.96
CA PRO A 233 -23.11 0.71 -22.21
C PRO A 233 -23.42 0.88 -23.70
N PHE A 234 -24.19 -0.06 -24.25
CA PHE A 234 -24.65 0.02 -25.62
C PHE A 234 -25.63 1.20 -25.74
N GLU A 235 -25.23 2.24 -26.47
CA GLU A 235 -26.14 3.28 -26.94
C GLU A 235 -26.65 2.83 -28.31
N PRO A 236 -27.94 2.48 -28.46
CA PRO A 236 -28.52 2.31 -29.79
C PRO A 236 -28.44 3.65 -30.53
N ASP A 237 -28.04 3.61 -31.80
CA ASP A 237 -28.06 4.80 -32.67
C ASP A 237 -29.48 5.42 -32.72
N PRO A 238 -29.59 6.75 -32.81
CA PRO A 238 -30.86 7.48 -32.78
C PRO A 238 -31.78 7.17 -33.97
#